data_AF-A0A0F9K7L4-F1
#
_entry.id   AF-A0A0F9K7L4-F1
#
_cell.length_a   1.000
_cell.length_b   1.000
_cell.length_c   1.000
_cell.angle_alpha   90.00
_cell.angle_beta   90.00
_cell.angle_gamma   90.00
#
_symmetry.space_group_name_H-M   'P 1'
#
loop_
_entity.id
_entity.type
_entity.pdbx_description
1 polymer ?
#
loop_
_entity_poly.entity_id
_entity_poly.type
_entity_poly.pdbx_seq_one_letter_code
_entity_poly.pdbx_strand_id
1 'polypeptide(L)'
;MKYIILPLEKVVKYDVKGFAYLKCPICETRNLHTQLCGSNTMIIYCSKDNIHFRFSAGELWEIDYSLFALDMFEYYEKQKKILNILFVKGLITWVNMIEALHFASQELQGGS
;
A
#
# COMPACT_ATOMS: atom_id res chain seq x y z
N MET A 1 12.89 5.00 0.00
CA MET A 1 11.49 4.52 0.14
C MET A 1 10.70 5.05 -1.04
N LYS A 2 9.86 4.22 -1.67
CA LYS A 2 9.03 4.58 -2.82
C LYS A 2 7.56 4.30 -2.52
N TYR A 3 6.66 5.17 -2.93
CA TYR A 3 5.22 5.02 -2.72
C TYR A 3 4.52 4.65 -4.01
N ILE A 4 3.56 3.72 -3.93
CA ILE A 4 2.64 3.39 -5.03
C ILE A 4 1.25 3.82 -4.62
N ILE A 5 0.66 4.75 -5.37
CA ILE A 5 -0.71 5.21 -5.13
C ILE A 5 -1.70 4.20 -5.68
N LEU A 6 -2.66 3.77 -4.85
CA LEU A 6 -3.70 2.82 -5.22
C LEU A 6 -5.05 3.54 -5.42
N PRO A 7 -5.89 3.06 -6.36
CA PRO A 7 -7.23 3.62 -6.57
C PRO A 7 -8.18 3.33 -5.41
N LEU A 8 -8.81 4.37 -4.86
CA LEU A 8 -9.69 4.30 -3.68
C LEU A 8 -10.88 3.35 -3.89
N GLU A 9 -11.52 3.44 -5.07
CA GLU A 9 -12.72 2.70 -5.42
C GLU A 9 -12.53 1.18 -5.41
N LYS A 10 -11.28 0.71 -5.56
CA LYS A 10 -10.98 -0.72 -5.54
C LYS A 10 -10.78 -1.26 -4.13
N VAL A 11 -10.55 -0.37 -3.15
CA VAL A 11 -10.22 -0.73 -1.77
C VAL A 11 -11.39 -0.49 -0.80
N VAL A 12 -12.21 0.52 -1.08
CA VAL A 12 -13.50 0.69 -0.38
C VAL A 12 -14.45 -0.45 -0.77
N LYS A 13 -15.06 -1.08 0.23
CA LYS A 13 -16.07 -2.13 0.05
C LYS A 13 -17.36 -1.73 0.75
N TYR A 14 -18.46 -2.34 0.32
CA TYR A 14 -19.78 -2.13 0.89
C TYR A 14 -20.29 -3.43 1.48
N ASP A 15 -20.89 -3.38 2.66
CA ASP A 15 -21.55 -4.55 3.24
C ASP A 15 -22.97 -4.74 2.66
N VAL A 16 -23.66 -5.79 3.11
CA VAL A 16 -25.03 -6.12 2.65
C VAL A 16 -26.07 -5.05 2.99
N LYS A 17 -25.73 -4.10 3.89
CA LYS A 17 -26.58 -2.98 4.29
C LYS A 17 -26.15 -1.66 3.63
N GLY A 18 -25.11 -1.68 2.79
CA GLY A 18 -24.58 -0.51 2.10
C GLY A 18 -23.60 0.33 2.91
N PHE A 19 -23.13 -0.11 4.07
CA PHE A 19 -22.10 0.62 4.83
C PHE A 19 -20.72 0.43 4.19
N ALA A 20 -20.04 1.55 3.94
CA ALA A 20 -18.68 1.56 3.44
C ALA A 20 -17.70 1.12 4.54
N TYR A 21 -16.76 0.24 4.19
CA TYR A 21 -15.65 -0.16 5.06
C TYR A 21 -14.37 -0.35 4.25
N LEU A 22 -13.24 -0.16 4.94
CA LEU A 22 -11.92 -0.42 4.39
C LEU A 22 -11.49 -1.85 4.71
N LYS A 23 -10.87 -2.50 3.72
CA LYS A 23 -10.28 -3.82 3.83
C LYS A 23 -8.88 -3.73 3.25
N CYS A 24 -7.86 -4.28 3.92
CA CYS A 24 -6.53 -4.32 3.32
C CYS A 24 -6.62 -5.07 1.98
N PRO A 25 -6.19 -4.48 0.85
CA PRO A 25 -6.30 -5.13 -0.44
C PRO A 25 -5.35 -6.33 -0.59
N ILE A 26 -4.36 -6.47 0.30
CA ILE A 26 -3.39 -7.56 0.31
C ILE A 26 -3.87 -8.71 1.20
N CYS A 27 -3.89 -8.55 2.53
CA CYS A 27 -4.30 -9.63 3.44
C CYS A 27 -5.80 -9.81 3.59
N GLU A 28 -6.61 -8.91 3.03
CA GLU A 28 -8.06 -9.01 3.10
C GLU A 28 -8.62 -9.04 4.54
N THR A 29 -7.95 -8.37 5.47
CA THR A 29 -8.48 -8.21 6.83
C THR A 29 -9.04 -6.81 7.06
N ARG A 30 -9.92 -6.70 8.07
CA ARG A 30 -10.42 -5.41 8.59
C ARG A 30 -9.58 -4.90 9.78
N ASN A 31 -8.47 -5.58 10.09
CA ASN A 31 -7.58 -5.23 11.19
C ASN A 31 -6.68 -4.09 10.74
N LEU A 32 -7.25 -2.89 10.72
CA LEU A 32 -6.56 -1.65 10.36
C LEU A 32 -6.40 -0.80 11.62
N HIS A 33 -5.22 -0.23 11.78
CA HIS A 33 -4.90 0.71 12.86
C HIS A 33 -5.10 2.12 12.36
N THR A 34 -5.58 3.01 13.23
CA THR A 34 -5.74 4.43 12.89
C THR A 34 -4.77 5.25 13.72
N GLN A 35 -4.07 6.17 13.06
CA GLN A 35 -3.16 7.13 13.65
C GLN A 35 -3.58 8.53 13.21
N LEU A 36 -3.80 9.43 14.16
CA LEU A 36 -4.04 10.84 13.88
C LEU A 36 -2.69 11.55 13.82
N CYS A 37 -2.39 12.16 12.66
CA CYS A 37 -1.14 12.85 12.39
C CYS A 37 -1.44 14.36 12.28
N GLY A 38 -1.26 15.09 13.36
CA GLY A 38 -1.58 16.53 13.40
C GLY A 38 -3.09 16.82 13.39
N SER A 39 -3.47 18.06 13.08
CA SER A 39 -4.87 18.51 13.19
C SER A 39 -5.76 18.02 12.05
N ASN A 40 -5.19 17.71 10.87
CA ASN A 40 -5.96 17.50 9.65
C ASN A 40 -5.61 16.21 8.91
N THR A 41 -4.69 15.38 9.40
CA THR A 41 -4.31 14.13 8.72
C THR A 41 -4.65 12.92 9.56
N MET A 42 -5.30 11.95 8.93
CA MET A 42 -5.56 10.63 9.49
C MET A 42 -4.88 9.58 8.62
N ILE A 43 -4.09 8.71 9.24
CA ILE A 43 -3.47 7.56 8.60
C ILE A 43 -4.15 6.31 9.12
N ILE A 44 -4.74 5.53 8.24
CA ILE A 44 -5.19 4.17 8.54
C ILE A 44 -4.13 3.24 7.98
N TYR A 45 -3.73 2.16 8.68
CA TYR A 45 -2.67 1.29 8.19
C TYR A 45 -2.87 -0.18 8.55
N CYS A 46 -2.43 -1.05 7.65
CA CYS A 46 -2.40 -2.49 7.87
C CYS A 46 -1.00 -2.91 8.33
N SER A 47 -0.86 -3.29 9.61
CA SER A 47 0.42 -3.70 10.21
C SER A 47 1.05 -4.95 9.56
N LYS A 48 0.22 -5.83 8.98
CA LYS A 48 0.68 -7.07 8.33
C LYS A 48 1.40 -6.82 7.00
N ASP A 49 0.81 -5.96 6.18
CA ASP A 49 1.24 -5.75 4.78
C ASP A 49 1.83 -4.37 4.53
N ASN A 50 1.88 -3.50 5.55
CA ASN A 50 2.47 -2.16 5.49
C ASN A 50 1.85 -1.24 4.42
N ILE A 51 0.51 -1.31 4.29
CA ILE A 51 -0.29 -0.35 3.50
C ILE A 51 -0.74 0.79 4.40
N HIS A 52 -0.64 2.01 3.89
CA HIS A 52 -1.18 3.21 4.51
C HIS A 52 -2.32 3.79 3.66
N PHE A 53 -3.34 4.29 4.33
CA PHE A 53 -4.44 5.08 3.77
C PHE A 53 -4.35 6.43 4.43
N ARG A 54 -4.06 7.47 3.66
CA ARG A 54 -3.93 8.82 4.16
C ARG A 54 -5.16 9.62 3.78
N PHE A 55 -5.76 10.23 4.79
CA PHE A 55 -6.80 11.21 4.64
C PHE A 55 -6.25 12.56 5.11
N SER A 56 -6.39 13.59 4.29
CA SER A 56 -5.97 14.96 4.59
C SER A 56 -7.19 15.87 4.41
N ALA A 57 -7.57 16.61 5.46
CA ALA A 57 -8.75 17.46 5.44
C ALA A 57 -8.55 18.62 4.45
N GLY A 58 -9.29 18.59 3.34
CA GLY A 58 -9.16 19.53 2.21
C GLY A 58 -8.65 18.87 0.92
N GLU A 59 -8.21 17.61 0.97
CA GLU A 59 -7.71 16.84 -0.17
C GLU A 59 -8.51 15.54 -0.37
N LEU A 60 -8.19 14.82 -1.44
CA LEU A 60 -8.74 13.50 -1.74
C LEU A 60 -8.14 12.44 -0.81
N TRP A 61 -8.82 11.30 -0.65
CA TRP A 61 -8.22 10.13 -0.01
C TRP A 61 -7.06 9.62 -0.86
N GLU A 62 -5.89 9.50 -0.25
CA GLU A 62 -4.73 8.87 -0.86
C GLU A 62 -4.54 7.48 -0.24
N ILE A 63 -4.28 6.49 -1.08
CA ILE A 63 -3.90 5.16 -0.62
C ILE A 63 -2.49 4.93 -1.12
N ASP A 64 -1.55 4.70 -0.22
CA ASP A 64 -0.15 4.48 -0.57
C ASP A 64 0.35 3.15 -0.02
N TYR A 65 1.05 2.41 -0.89
CA TYR A 65 1.85 1.27 -0.49
C TYR A 65 3.32 1.69 -0.44
N SER A 66 3.93 1.54 0.73
CA SER A 66 5.33 1.92 0.95
C SER A 66 6.27 0.76 0.62
N LEU A 67 7.14 0.98 -0.35
CA LEU A 67 8.22 0.08 -0.72
C LEU A 67 9.52 0.57 -0.08
N PHE A 68 10.13 -0.27 0.77
CA PHE A 68 11.40 0.04 1.42
C PHE A 68 12.54 -0.71 0.72
N ALA A 69 13.71 -0.10 0.68
CA ALA A 69 14.88 -0.64 0.00
C ALA A 69 15.60 -1.75 0.77
N LEU A 70 15.15 -2.10 1.98
CA LEU A 70 15.95 -2.82 3.00
C LEU A 70 16.67 -4.08 2.47
N ASP A 71 17.97 -4.15 2.82
CA ASP A 71 19.04 -5.10 2.44
C ASP A 71 18.83 -6.59 2.81
N MET A 72 17.60 -7.05 3.02
CA MET A 72 17.34 -8.47 3.30
C MET A 72 16.52 -9.11 2.19
N PHE A 73 17.06 -10.17 1.58
CA PHE A 73 16.44 -10.95 0.51
C PHE A 73 14.99 -11.36 0.82
N GLU A 74 14.70 -11.71 2.08
CA GLU A 74 13.33 -12.04 2.53
C GLU A 74 12.34 -10.89 2.37
N TYR A 75 12.81 -9.66 2.57
CA TYR A 75 11.99 -8.46 2.44
C TYR A 75 11.67 -8.17 0.97
N TYR A 76 12.64 -8.38 0.08
CA TYR A 76 12.45 -8.28 -1.37
C TYR A 76 11.44 -9.29 -1.91
N GLU A 77 11.52 -10.56 -1.50
CA GLU A 77 10.55 -11.59 -1.89
C GLU A 77 9.14 -11.31 -1.33
N LYS A 78 9.04 -10.78 -0.10
CA LYS A 78 7.75 -10.32 0.45
C LYS A 78 7.16 -9.19 -0.40
N GLN A 79 7.97 -8.21 -0.80
CA GLN A 79 7.50 -7.10 -1.64
C GLN A 79 7.08 -7.54 -3.03
N LYS A 80 7.84 -8.44 -3.68
CA LYS A 80 7.44 -9.06 -4.96
C LYS A 80 6.07 -9.70 -4.86
N LYS A 81 5.84 -10.50 -3.81
CA LYS A 81 4.57 -11.17 -3.59
C LYS A 81 3.43 -10.16 -3.44
N ILE A 82 3.67 -9.08 -2.69
CA ILE A 82 2.71 -7.99 -2.53
C ILE A 82 2.42 -7.29 -3.86
N LEU A 83 3.45 -6.89 -4.61
CA LEU A 83 3.32 -6.24 -5.91
C LEU A 83 2.53 -7.12 -6.89
N ASN A 84 2.79 -8.42 -6.90
CA ASN A 84 2.03 -9.38 -7.71
C ASN A 84 0.55 -9.44 -7.30
N ILE A 85 0.25 -9.46 -6.00
CA ILE A 85 -1.14 -9.41 -5.51
C ILE A 85 -1.84 -8.13 -5.97
N LEU A 86 -1.17 -6.97 -5.83
CA LEU A 86 -1.71 -5.69 -6.25
C LEU A 86 -1.96 -5.66 -7.77
N PHE A 87 -1.05 -6.21 -8.57
CA PHE A 87 -1.16 -6.29 -10.02
C PHE A 87 -2.32 -7.20 -10.45
N VAL A 88 -2.40 -8.42 -9.92
CA VAL A 88 -3.48 -9.39 -10.22
C VAL A 88 -4.86 -8.84 -9.85
N LYS A 89 -4.94 -8.05 -8.77
CA LYS A 89 -6.18 -7.35 -8.36
C LYS A 89 -6.46 -6.09 -9.20
N GLY A 90 -5.61 -5.75 -10.15
CA GLY A 90 -5.71 -4.56 -10.99
C GLY A 90 -5.57 -3.25 -10.22
N LEU A 91 -4.93 -3.27 -9.05
CA LEU A 91 -4.72 -2.08 -8.21
C LEU A 91 -3.53 -1.26 -8.68
N ILE A 92 -2.60 -1.88 -9.39
CA ILE A 92 -1.43 -1.25 -9.99
C ILE A 92 -1.28 -1.71 -11.43
N THR A 93 -0.66 -0.88 -12.28
CA THR A 93 -0.34 -1.28 -13.66
C THR A 93 0.93 -2.12 -13.72
N TRP A 94 1.17 -2.75 -14.87
CA TRP A 94 2.45 -3.42 -15.16
C TRP A 94 3.63 -2.44 -15.03
N VAL A 95 3.45 -1.19 -15.47
CA VAL A 95 4.47 -0.13 -15.36
C VAL A 95 4.80 0.14 -13.89
N ASN A 96 3.77 0.35 -13.05
CA ASN A 96 3.98 0.54 -11.61
C ASN A 96 4.71 -0.64 -10.97
N MET A 97 4.38 -1.88 -11.38
CA MET A 97 5.03 -3.10 -10.87
C MET A 97 6.51 -3.15 -11.25
N ILE A 98 6.86 -2.91 -12.53
CA ILE A 98 8.25 -2.92 -12.99
C ILE A 98 9.07 -1.82 -12.35
N GLU A 99 8.54 -0.60 -12.27
CA GLU A 99 9.23 0.52 -11.64
C GLU A 99 9.48 0.32 -10.14
N ALA A 100 8.60 -0.42 -9.46
CA ALA A 100 8.75 -0.78 -8.06
C ALA A 100 9.83 -1.86 -7.89
N LEU A 101 9.81 -2.91 -8.73
CA LEU A 101 10.83 -3.96 -8.72
C LEU A 101 12.21 -3.42 -9.09
N HIS A 102 12.28 -2.49 -10.03
CA HIS A 102 13.51 -1.84 -10.43
C HIS A 102 14.12 -1.02 -9.29
N PHE A 103 13.31 -0.19 -8.63
CA PHE A 103 13.72 0.55 -7.44
C PHE A 103 14.29 -0.39 -6.36
N ALA A 104 13.60 -1.50 -6.07
CA ALA A 104 14.09 -2.47 -5.09
C ALA A 104 15.40 -3.14 -5.52
N SER A 105 15.61 -3.36 -6.83
CA SER A 105 16.82 -4.01 -7.35
C SER A 105 18.05 -3.09 -7.44
N GLN A 106 17.87 -1.81 -7.75
CA GLN A 106 18.98 -0.84 -7.86
C GLN A 106 19.59 -0.53 -6.48
N GLU A 107 18.76 -0.42 -5.45
CA GLU A 107 19.23 -0.18 -4.09
C GLU A 107 20.04 -1.37 -3.55
N LEU A 108 19.67 -2.62 -3.91
CA LEU A 108 20.46 -3.82 -3.60
C LEU A 108 21.87 -3.82 -4.23
N GLN A 109 22.05 -3.10 -5.33
CA GLN A 109 23.35 -2.97 -6.01
C GLN A 109 24.14 -1.75 -5.53
N GLY A 110 23.49 -0.81 -4.82
CA GLY A 110 24.07 0.45 -4.34
C GLY A 110 24.47 0.46 -2.85
N GLY A 111 24.19 -0.60 -2.10
CA GLY A 111 24.60 -0.76 -0.70
C GLY A 111 26.11 -1.01 -0.57
N SER A 112 26.88 0.08 -0.47
CA SER A 112 28.28 0.11 0.00
C SER A 112 28.35 0.56 1.46
#